data_AF-A0A349BCM4-F1
#
_entry.id   AF-A0A349BCM4-F1
#
_cell.length_a   1.000
_cell.length_b   1.000
_cell.length_c   1.000
_cell.angle_alpha   90.00
_cell.angle_beta   90.00
_cell.angle_gamma   90.00
#
_symmetry.space_group_name_H-M   'P 1'
#
loop_
_entity.id
_entity.type
_entity.pdbx_description
1 polymer ?
#
loop_
_entity_poly.entity_id
_entity_poly.type
_entity_poly.pdbx_seq_one_letter_code
_entity_poly.pdbx_strand_id
1 'polypeptide(L)'
;IAKLLYEWDRPDGPHPAHRLPAGTTVVVDESGMVGTNTLDRLVNLARSQQWRLVLIGDPRQLQAVGRGGMFDELCRAGRTHHLQHIHRFTHRWEADATLGLRVGRVWALDAYFDHHRVHPDDYEGHLDRIADAWAHLDAAGKSVAVTAETNAHVDALNRAIQDTRRDLGDLDERAAVPIAGGETAGPGDVVVTRRNDRTLRTEHGEPVRNRELWRVETVDADGTFTLSRERGQGTVTIPADYAQQHLRLGYAATAHGHQGDTVDVSYTLITPGTSHRALYVGATRGRTANHLAVVTDEPDLATARDILEYALVTDSADVPAIAVRRDLEAQGREIQPEPTDPLGAAELAVTRAMVAARPYKQVVDAAQADLADARSGLYRLERQRADAGPIGRLRLRDQLADARQSLEQAQERYDLAVEDAGPSRALLGEAIGHRDALRSEQDIERTRQRLDAFAREAVNRPGPDLGIGL
;
A
#
# COMPACT_ATOMS: atom_id res chain seq x y z
N ILE A 1 -13.47 8.37 17.40
CA ILE A 1 -14.94 8.16 17.26
C ILE A 1 -15.45 7.00 18.11
N ALA A 2 -14.94 5.77 17.96
CA ALA A 2 -15.46 4.59 18.67
C ALA A 2 -15.59 4.79 20.20
N LYS A 3 -14.57 5.37 20.85
CA LYS A 3 -14.63 5.69 22.29
C LYS A 3 -15.72 6.70 22.64
N LEU A 4 -15.92 7.74 21.83
CA LEU A 4 -16.98 8.74 22.05
C LEU A 4 -18.36 8.07 21.98
N LEU A 5 -18.61 7.28 20.93
CA LEU A 5 -19.88 6.56 20.79
C LEU A 5 -20.10 5.58 21.94
N TYR A 6 -19.07 4.81 22.30
CA TYR A 6 -19.13 3.89 23.43
C TYR A 6 -19.49 4.59 24.74
N GLU A 7 -18.93 5.77 25.01
CA GLU A 7 -19.24 6.55 26.22
C GLU A 7 -20.70 6.99 26.25
N TRP A 8 -21.26 7.35 25.09
CA TRP A 8 -22.65 7.77 24.97
C TRP A 8 -23.66 6.60 24.96
N ASP A 9 -23.20 5.36 24.74
CA ASP A 9 -24.02 4.15 24.90
C ASP A 9 -24.06 3.63 26.35
N ARG A 10 -23.24 4.18 27.25
CA ARG A 10 -23.17 3.72 28.65
C ARG A 10 -24.54 3.89 29.34
N PRO A 11 -25.00 2.91 30.14
CA PRO A 11 -26.28 3.02 30.86
C PRO A 11 -26.36 4.26 31.76
N ASP A 12 -25.26 4.61 32.42
CA ASP A 12 -25.17 5.75 33.34
C ASP A 12 -24.85 7.07 32.62
N GLY A 13 -24.81 7.04 31.28
CA GLY A 13 -24.36 8.13 30.43
C GLY A 13 -22.83 8.27 30.34
N PRO A 14 -22.36 9.22 29.52
CA PRO A 14 -20.94 9.43 29.29
C PRO A 14 -20.24 9.97 30.54
N HIS A 15 -18.98 9.58 30.75
CA HIS A 15 -18.13 10.21 31.74
C HIS A 15 -18.07 11.74 31.51
N PRO A 16 -17.94 12.59 32.54
CA PRO A 16 -17.94 14.06 32.39
C PRO A 16 -16.99 14.59 31.30
N ALA A 17 -15.81 13.98 31.17
CA ALA A 17 -14.82 14.32 30.13
C ALA A 17 -15.32 14.12 28.67
N HIS A 18 -16.35 13.30 28.46
CA HIS A 18 -16.95 13.01 27.16
C HIS A 18 -18.34 13.67 26.99
N ARG A 19 -18.82 14.39 28.00
CA ARG A 19 -20.06 15.16 27.95
C ARG A 19 -19.76 16.57 27.42
N LEU A 20 -19.63 16.67 26.11
CA LEU A 20 -19.31 17.93 25.43
C LEU A 20 -20.54 18.88 25.42
N PRO A 21 -20.35 20.19 25.64
CA PRO A 21 -21.46 21.15 25.69
C PRO A 21 -22.14 21.34 24.31
N ALA A 22 -23.38 21.82 24.32
CA ALA A 22 -24.06 22.24 23.10
C ALA A 22 -23.27 23.33 22.35
N GLY A 23 -23.31 23.32 21.02
CA GLY A 23 -22.50 24.22 20.19
C GLY A 23 -21.04 23.78 19.99
N THR A 24 -20.61 22.67 20.60
CA THR A 24 -19.27 22.10 20.35
C THR A 24 -19.08 21.78 18.87
N THR A 25 -17.90 22.09 18.35
CA THR A 25 -17.47 21.63 17.03
C THR A 25 -16.66 20.34 17.17
N VAL A 26 -17.19 19.24 16.63
CA VAL A 26 -16.53 17.95 16.57
C VAL A 26 -15.84 17.84 15.22
N VAL A 27 -14.51 17.80 15.23
CA VAL A 27 -13.69 17.59 14.04
C VAL A 27 -13.32 16.12 13.95
N VAL A 28 -13.59 15.52 12.80
CA VAL A 28 -13.27 14.13 12.50
C VAL A 28 -12.24 14.13 11.40
N ASP A 29 -11.01 13.79 11.73
CA ASP A 29 -9.97 13.54 10.74
C ASP A 29 -10.05 12.11 10.19
N GLU A 30 -9.46 11.89 9.01
CA GLU A 30 -9.47 10.62 8.28
C GLU A 30 -10.88 10.02 8.11
N SER A 31 -11.85 10.89 7.82
CA SER A 31 -13.27 10.54 7.69
C SER A 31 -13.56 9.47 6.62
N GLY A 32 -12.66 9.29 5.65
CA GLY A 32 -12.72 8.20 4.66
C GLY A 32 -12.68 6.80 5.28
N MET A 33 -12.06 6.66 6.46
CA MET A 33 -11.98 5.39 7.20
C MET A 33 -13.23 5.09 8.03
N VAL A 34 -14.18 6.02 8.13
CA VAL A 34 -15.34 5.86 9.01
C VAL A 34 -16.40 5.04 8.29
N GLY A 35 -16.65 3.84 8.80
CA GLY A 35 -17.71 2.98 8.27
C GLY A 35 -19.10 3.63 8.37
N THR A 36 -19.97 3.29 7.43
CA THR A 36 -21.30 3.92 7.25
C THR A 36 -22.14 3.95 8.53
N ASN A 37 -22.21 2.83 9.26
CA ASN A 37 -22.98 2.76 10.51
C ASN A 37 -22.40 3.65 11.62
N THR A 38 -21.07 3.72 11.72
CA THR A 38 -20.38 4.58 12.69
C THR A 38 -20.65 6.05 12.39
N LEU A 39 -20.64 6.41 11.10
CA LEU A 39 -20.94 7.77 10.66
C LEU A 39 -22.40 8.16 10.96
N ASP A 40 -23.36 7.29 10.67
CA ASP A 40 -24.78 7.53 10.99
C ASP A 40 -25.00 7.76 12.49
N ARG A 41 -24.43 6.90 13.33
CA ARG A 41 -24.49 7.06 14.79
C ARG A 41 -23.88 8.38 15.25
N LEU A 42 -22.74 8.77 14.69
CA LEU A 42 -22.08 10.03 15.03
C LEU A 42 -22.91 11.25 14.60
N VAL A 43 -23.52 11.22 13.42
CA VAL A 43 -24.41 12.29 12.92
C VAL A 43 -25.64 12.42 13.83
N ASN A 44 -26.28 11.29 14.19
CA ASN A 44 -27.44 11.30 15.08
C ASN A 44 -27.09 11.82 16.48
N LEU A 45 -25.92 11.45 17.01
CA LEU A 45 -25.42 11.97 18.28
C LEU A 45 -25.13 13.47 18.21
N ALA A 46 -24.42 13.92 17.17
CA ALA A 46 -24.13 15.34 16.98
C ALA A 46 -25.41 16.17 16.86
N ARG A 47 -26.44 15.64 16.17
CA ARG A 47 -27.75 16.29 16.08
C ARG A 47 -28.45 16.38 17.43
N SER A 48 -28.47 15.31 18.21
CA SER A 48 -29.15 15.30 19.52
C SER A 48 -28.47 16.21 20.54
N GLN A 49 -27.14 16.34 20.46
CA GLN A 49 -26.34 17.19 21.34
C GLN A 49 -26.12 18.61 20.81
N GLN A 50 -26.72 18.96 19.67
CA GLN A 50 -26.57 20.27 19.02
C GLN A 50 -25.10 20.63 18.75
N TRP A 51 -24.32 19.66 18.30
CA TRP A 51 -22.94 19.84 17.89
C TRP A 51 -22.84 20.15 16.40
N ARG A 52 -21.79 20.89 16.03
CA ARG A 52 -21.35 21.04 14.65
C ARG A 52 -20.38 19.92 14.32
N LEU A 53 -20.63 19.17 13.25
CA LEU A 53 -19.72 18.14 12.76
C LEU A 53 -18.91 18.65 11.57
N VAL A 54 -17.58 18.50 11.62
CA VAL A 54 -16.67 18.82 10.52
C VAL A 54 -15.92 17.54 10.16
N LEU A 55 -16.13 17.05 8.93
CA LEU A 55 -15.47 15.86 8.40
C LEU A 55 -14.29 16.29 7.54
N ILE A 56 -13.11 15.79 7.88
CA ILE A 56 -11.84 16.02 7.20
C ILE A 56 -11.31 14.66 6.75
N GLY A 57 -10.74 14.62 5.55
CA GLY A 57 -10.12 13.42 4.99
C GLY A 57 -10.01 13.51 3.49
N ASP A 58 -9.33 12.53 2.89
CA ASP A 58 -9.26 12.38 1.44
C ASP A 58 -10.16 11.23 0.97
N PRO A 59 -11.25 11.50 0.23
CA PRO A 59 -12.15 10.44 -0.23
C PRO A 59 -11.53 9.50 -1.27
N ARG A 60 -10.32 9.80 -1.76
CA ARG A 60 -9.54 8.96 -2.69
C ARG A 60 -8.47 8.12 -1.99
N GLN A 61 -8.24 8.29 -0.69
CA GLN A 61 -7.39 7.37 0.09
C GLN A 61 -8.15 6.08 0.45
N LEU A 62 -7.51 5.19 1.20
CA LEU A 62 -8.14 3.95 1.67
C LEU A 62 -9.45 4.23 2.42
N GLN A 63 -10.41 3.33 2.20
CA GLN A 63 -11.72 3.43 2.83
C GLN A 63 -11.76 2.69 4.18
N ALA A 64 -12.91 2.80 4.84
CA ALA A 64 -13.22 2.03 6.02
C ALA A 64 -12.99 0.53 5.80
N VAL A 65 -12.53 -0.16 6.85
CA VAL A 65 -12.55 -1.63 6.88
C VAL A 65 -14.01 -2.07 7.06
N GLY A 66 -14.58 -2.69 6.03
CA GLY A 66 -16.01 -3.00 5.93
C GLY A 66 -16.83 -1.86 5.30
N ARG A 67 -18.16 -1.92 5.43
CA ARG A 67 -19.11 -1.04 4.72
C ARG A 67 -18.74 0.45 4.79
N GLY A 68 -18.16 0.96 3.70
CA GLY A 68 -17.63 2.31 3.57
C GLY A 68 -18.33 3.20 2.53
N GLY A 69 -17.59 4.19 2.02
CA GLY A 69 -17.97 5.03 0.88
C GLY A 69 -18.83 6.27 1.19
N MET A 70 -19.45 6.36 2.37
CA MET A 70 -20.33 7.50 2.68
C MET A 70 -19.61 8.85 2.74
N PHE A 71 -18.34 8.89 3.14
CA PHE A 71 -17.58 10.14 3.14
C PHE A 71 -17.38 10.70 1.72
N ASP A 72 -17.06 9.84 0.74
CA ASP A 72 -16.96 10.24 -0.67
C ASP A 72 -18.31 10.72 -1.21
N GLU A 73 -19.39 10.02 -0.88
CA GLU A 73 -20.74 10.41 -1.25
C GLU A 73 -21.16 11.76 -0.64
N LEU A 74 -20.82 12.01 0.64
CA LEU A 74 -21.04 13.31 1.28
C LEU A 74 -20.19 14.41 0.62
N CYS A 75 -18.97 14.08 0.19
CA CYS A 75 -18.14 15.03 -0.53
C CYS A 75 -18.74 15.38 -1.90
N ARG A 76 -19.39 14.42 -2.55
CA ARG A 76 -20.03 14.60 -3.87
C ARG A 76 -21.35 15.37 -3.79
N ALA A 77 -22.18 15.07 -2.79
CA ALA A 77 -23.53 15.63 -2.66
C ALA A 77 -23.59 16.91 -1.81
N GLY A 78 -22.61 17.10 -0.91
CA GLY A 78 -22.57 18.18 0.06
C GLY A 78 -21.78 19.40 -0.38
N ARG A 79 -21.69 20.40 0.50
CA ARG A 79 -20.76 21.53 0.34
C ARG A 79 -19.41 21.13 0.92
N THR A 80 -18.39 21.10 0.08
CA THR A 80 -17.02 20.78 0.46
C THR A 80 -16.08 21.94 0.22
N HIS A 81 -14.99 21.97 0.98
CA HIS A 81 -13.83 22.78 0.69
C HIS A 81 -12.69 21.86 0.32
N HIS A 82 -12.12 22.05 -0.87
CA HIS A 82 -11.00 21.25 -1.37
C HIS A 82 -9.70 22.03 -1.21
N LEU A 83 -8.78 21.48 -0.41
CA LEU A 83 -7.41 21.99 -0.32
C LEU A 83 -6.63 21.50 -1.55
N GLN A 84 -5.95 22.40 -2.24
CA GLN A 84 -5.32 22.12 -3.54
C GLN A 84 -3.80 21.92 -3.46
N HIS A 85 -3.15 22.40 -2.39
CA HIS A 85 -1.69 22.37 -2.27
C HIS A 85 -1.23 21.26 -1.32
N ILE A 86 -0.28 20.46 -1.79
CA ILE A 86 0.40 19.44 -0.99
C ILE A 86 1.72 20.04 -0.49
N HIS A 87 1.91 20.07 0.83
CA HIS A 87 3.09 20.67 1.45
C HIS A 87 4.13 19.66 1.92
N ARG A 88 3.81 18.35 1.91
CA ARG A 88 4.67 17.33 2.53
C ARG A 88 5.87 16.91 1.69
N PHE A 89 5.83 17.05 0.36
CA PHE A 89 6.88 16.55 -0.52
C PHE A 89 8.05 17.53 -0.62
N THR A 90 9.27 17.00 -0.57
CA THR A 90 10.51 17.72 -0.85
C THR A 90 10.57 18.12 -2.32
N HIS A 91 10.10 17.26 -3.22
CA HIS A 91 10.12 17.49 -4.65
C HIS A 91 8.75 17.89 -5.19
N ARG A 92 8.68 19.02 -5.88
CA ARG A 92 7.43 19.53 -6.47
C ARG A 92 6.86 18.59 -7.54
N TRP A 93 7.71 17.96 -8.35
CA TRP A 93 7.26 17.03 -9.39
C TRP A 93 6.46 15.87 -8.80
N GLU A 94 6.86 15.36 -7.64
CA GLU A 94 6.20 14.23 -6.97
C GLU A 94 4.84 14.65 -6.39
N ALA A 95 4.74 15.89 -5.89
CA ALA A 95 3.47 16.48 -5.48
C ALA A 95 2.48 16.62 -6.66
N ASP A 96 2.94 17.13 -7.80
CA ASP A 96 2.10 17.32 -8.99
C ASP A 96 1.67 15.97 -9.60
N ALA A 97 2.59 15.01 -9.70
CA ALA A 97 2.30 13.65 -10.16
C ALA A 97 1.31 12.93 -9.23
N THR A 98 1.49 13.06 -7.92
CA THR A 98 0.58 12.49 -6.92
C THR A 98 -0.86 12.97 -7.09
N LEU A 99 -1.08 14.23 -7.45
CA LEU A 99 -2.43 14.75 -7.72
C LEU A 99 -3.07 14.06 -8.94
N GLY A 100 -2.27 13.72 -9.96
CA GLY A 100 -2.71 12.92 -11.09
C GLY A 100 -3.00 11.47 -10.69
N LEU A 101 -2.12 10.84 -9.90
CA LEU A 101 -2.35 9.51 -9.35
C LEU A 101 -3.65 9.48 -8.55
N ARG A 102 -3.91 10.47 -7.69
CA ARG A 102 -5.13 10.56 -6.86
C ARG A 102 -6.43 10.44 -7.64
N VAL A 103 -6.46 10.89 -8.90
CA VAL A 103 -7.65 10.84 -9.77
C VAL A 103 -7.52 9.84 -10.91
N GLY A 104 -6.55 8.92 -10.85
CA GLY A 104 -6.41 7.82 -11.81
C GLY A 104 -5.86 8.24 -13.18
N ARG A 105 -5.06 9.31 -13.25
CA ARG A 105 -4.49 9.78 -14.53
C ARG A 105 -3.23 9.00 -14.88
N VAL A 106 -3.25 8.31 -16.01
CA VAL A 106 -2.13 7.49 -16.51
C VAL A 106 -0.84 8.31 -16.67
N TRP A 107 -0.92 9.54 -17.20
CA TRP A 107 0.26 10.41 -17.38
C TRP A 107 1.03 10.70 -16.07
N ALA A 108 0.39 10.54 -14.92
CA ALA A 108 1.05 10.72 -13.64
C ALA A 108 2.16 9.70 -13.39
N LEU A 109 2.05 8.51 -14.00
CA LEU A 109 3.07 7.48 -13.94
C LEU A 109 4.36 7.90 -14.66
N ASP A 110 4.24 8.69 -15.74
CA ASP A 110 5.38 9.14 -16.55
C ASP A 110 6.44 9.81 -15.66
N ALA A 111 6.02 10.67 -14.73
CA ALA A 111 6.93 11.32 -13.78
C ALA A 111 7.65 10.33 -12.85
N TYR A 112 6.98 9.25 -12.41
CA TYR A 112 7.63 8.22 -11.59
C TYR A 112 8.65 7.41 -12.40
N PHE A 113 8.39 7.17 -13.69
CA PHE A 113 9.36 6.54 -14.60
C PHE A 113 10.57 7.46 -14.87
N ASP A 114 10.32 8.73 -15.23
CA ASP A 114 11.35 9.73 -15.55
C ASP A 114 12.28 10.00 -14.37
N HIS A 115 11.77 9.89 -13.13
CA HIS A 115 12.53 10.07 -11.90
C HIS A 115 13.04 8.75 -11.27
N HIS A 116 13.02 7.63 -12.02
CA HIS A 116 13.52 6.32 -11.58
C HIS A 116 12.93 5.85 -10.24
N ARG A 117 11.63 6.11 -10.04
CA ARG A 117 10.87 5.65 -8.87
C ARG A 117 10.15 4.33 -9.09
N VAL A 118 10.10 3.83 -10.32
CA VAL A 118 9.52 2.52 -10.65
C VAL A 118 10.64 1.50 -10.84
N HIS A 119 10.49 0.37 -10.15
CA HIS A 119 11.47 -0.71 -10.14
C HIS A 119 10.76 -2.02 -10.52
N PRO A 120 10.91 -2.48 -11.77
CA PRO A 120 10.51 -3.84 -12.13
C PRO A 120 11.52 -4.84 -11.55
N ASP A 121 11.01 -5.91 -10.97
CA ASP A 121 11.80 -7.07 -10.54
C ASP A 121 10.85 -8.24 -10.23
N ASP A 122 11.40 -9.43 -10.05
CA ASP A 122 10.63 -10.53 -9.48
C ASP A 122 10.35 -10.32 -7.99
N TYR A 123 9.47 -11.15 -7.41
CA TYR A 123 9.07 -11.00 -6.01
C TYR A 123 10.25 -11.17 -5.03
N GLU A 124 11.13 -12.13 -5.29
CA GLU A 124 12.27 -12.43 -4.40
C GLU A 124 13.30 -11.28 -4.46
N GLY A 125 13.61 -10.78 -5.65
CA GLY A 125 14.48 -9.63 -5.85
C GLY A 125 13.97 -8.36 -5.16
N HIS A 126 12.65 -8.16 -5.08
CA HIS A 126 12.07 -7.06 -4.30
C HIS A 126 12.18 -7.25 -2.79
N LEU A 127 12.08 -8.48 -2.27
CA LEU A 127 12.31 -8.73 -0.84
C LEU A 127 13.73 -8.31 -0.45
N ASP A 128 14.72 -8.76 -1.22
CA ASP A 128 16.14 -8.45 -0.97
C ASP A 128 16.41 -6.94 -1.12
N ARG A 129 15.97 -6.34 -2.24
CA ARG A 129 16.17 -4.91 -2.52
C ARG A 129 15.56 -4.03 -1.43
N ILE A 130 14.35 -4.35 -0.98
CA ILE A 130 13.66 -3.57 0.05
C ILE A 130 14.36 -3.77 1.40
N ALA A 131 14.80 -4.99 1.72
CA ALA A 131 15.51 -5.28 2.96
C ALA A 131 16.85 -4.52 3.06
N ASP A 132 17.65 -4.56 2.00
CA ASP A 132 18.90 -3.81 1.89
C ASP A 132 18.66 -2.30 1.99
N ALA A 133 17.68 -1.79 1.25
CA ALA A 133 17.34 -0.37 1.28
C ALA A 133 16.89 0.08 2.67
N TRP A 134 16.08 -0.74 3.36
CA TRP A 134 15.63 -0.47 4.72
C TRP A 134 16.82 -0.38 5.67
N ALA A 135 17.72 -1.37 5.67
CA ALA A 135 18.88 -1.41 6.56
C ALA A 135 19.82 -0.23 6.34
N HIS A 136 20.11 0.10 5.07
CA HIS A 136 20.93 1.26 4.73
C HIS A 136 20.31 2.59 5.15
N LEU A 137 18.99 2.75 5.00
CA LEU A 137 18.29 3.98 5.37
C LEU A 137 18.17 4.12 6.91
N ASP A 138 17.90 3.04 7.64
CA ASP A 138 17.88 3.04 9.11
C ASP A 138 19.25 3.41 9.67
N ALA A 139 20.33 2.83 9.14
CA ALA A 139 21.71 3.16 9.51
C ALA A 139 22.07 4.63 9.21
N ALA A 140 21.44 5.24 8.20
CA ALA A 140 21.57 6.67 7.87
C ALA A 140 20.64 7.58 8.71
N GLY A 141 19.91 7.02 9.68
CA GLY A 141 18.95 7.75 10.53
C GLY A 141 17.73 8.25 9.76
N LYS A 142 17.35 7.58 8.67
CA LYS A 142 16.17 7.89 7.87
C LYS A 142 15.02 6.98 8.25
N SER A 143 13.84 7.57 8.40
CA SER A 143 12.60 6.82 8.58
C SER A 143 12.12 6.21 7.27
N VAL A 144 11.80 4.92 7.29
CA VAL A 144 11.32 4.17 6.13
C VAL A 144 9.91 3.65 6.37
N ALA A 145 9.04 3.73 5.36
CA ALA A 145 7.78 3.00 5.34
C ALA A 145 7.83 1.93 4.26
N VAL A 146 7.69 0.68 4.66
CA VAL A 146 7.53 -0.45 3.73
C VAL A 146 6.08 -0.87 3.74
N THR A 147 5.45 -0.85 2.56
CA THR A 147 4.02 -1.14 2.42
C THR A 147 3.75 -2.22 1.40
N ALA A 148 2.86 -3.15 1.73
CA ALA A 148 2.31 -4.13 0.80
C ALA A 148 0.79 -4.23 0.97
N GLU A 149 0.12 -4.95 0.07
CA GLU A 149 -1.35 -5.09 0.12
C GLU A 149 -1.81 -6.16 1.12
N THR A 150 -1.17 -7.32 1.12
CA THR A 150 -1.57 -8.49 1.91
C THR A 150 -0.74 -8.63 3.19
N ASN A 151 -1.31 -9.27 4.22
CA ASN A 151 -0.54 -9.59 5.43
C ASN A 151 0.58 -10.60 5.13
N ALA A 152 0.39 -11.50 4.16
CA ALA A 152 1.43 -12.46 3.76
C ALA A 152 2.68 -11.75 3.21
N HIS A 153 2.49 -10.77 2.31
CA HIS A 153 3.62 -9.97 1.80
C HIS A 153 4.26 -9.13 2.91
N VAL A 154 3.47 -8.60 3.84
CA VAL A 154 4.00 -7.88 5.02
C VAL A 154 4.86 -8.80 5.89
N ASP A 155 4.41 -10.01 6.16
CA ASP A 155 5.13 -10.98 6.98
C ASP A 155 6.44 -11.41 6.29
N ALA A 156 6.41 -11.60 4.97
CA ALA A 156 7.61 -11.88 4.16
C ALA A 156 8.61 -10.72 4.19
N LEU A 157 8.15 -9.48 3.98
CA LEU A 157 9.01 -8.28 4.03
C LEU A 157 9.60 -8.04 5.42
N ASN A 158 8.79 -8.18 6.47
CA ASN A 158 9.25 -8.09 7.85
C ASN A 158 10.39 -9.08 8.13
N ARG A 159 10.23 -10.31 7.67
CA ARG A 159 11.22 -11.36 7.84
C ARG A 159 12.49 -11.09 7.04
N ALA A 160 12.36 -10.71 5.76
CA ALA A 160 13.49 -10.38 4.90
C ALA A 160 14.33 -9.23 5.49
N ILE A 161 13.68 -8.18 6.01
CA ILE A 161 14.34 -7.06 6.69
C ILE A 161 15.05 -7.54 7.96
N GLN A 162 14.38 -8.32 8.81
CA GLN A 162 14.99 -8.83 10.04
C GLN A 162 16.21 -9.72 9.75
N ASP A 163 16.10 -10.63 8.78
CA ASP A 163 17.17 -11.55 8.41
C ASP A 163 18.37 -10.80 7.83
N THR A 164 18.14 -9.79 6.97
CA THR A 164 19.19 -8.92 6.45
C THR A 164 19.92 -8.17 7.57
N ARG A 165 19.19 -7.64 8.55
CA ARG A 165 19.79 -6.98 9.72
C ARG A 165 20.59 -7.93 10.60
N ARG A 166 20.17 -9.19 10.73
CA ARG A 166 20.97 -10.22 11.42
C ARG A 166 22.27 -10.52 10.66
N ASP A 167 22.18 -10.65 9.34
CA ASP A 167 23.33 -10.93 8.47
C ASP A 167 24.36 -9.79 8.50
N LEU A 168 23.90 -8.54 8.62
CA LEU A 168 24.75 -7.36 8.81
C LEU A 168 25.32 -7.24 10.24
N GLY A 169 24.83 -8.04 11.19
CA GLY A 169 25.25 -8.00 12.59
C GLY A 169 24.58 -6.91 13.44
N ASP A 170 23.51 -6.28 12.93
CA ASP A 170 22.75 -5.26 13.64
C ASP A 170 21.84 -5.87 14.73
N LEU A 171 21.53 -7.16 14.63
CA LEU A 171 20.66 -7.91 15.53
C LEU A 171 21.33 -9.19 16.01
N ASP A 172 21.21 -9.52 17.30
CA ASP A 172 21.66 -10.79 17.87
C ASP A 172 20.50 -11.79 17.95
N GLU A 173 20.53 -12.82 17.11
CA GLU A 173 19.54 -13.89 17.09
C GLU A 173 19.42 -14.63 18.44
N ARG A 174 20.51 -14.70 19.23
CA ARG A 174 20.50 -15.39 20.53
C ARG A 174 19.73 -14.63 21.61
N ALA A 175 19.56 -13.33 21.41
CA ALA A 175 18.81 -12.46 22.31
C ALA A 175 17.33 -12.33 21.90
N ALA A 176 16.91 -12.95 20.79
CA ALA A 176 15.54 -12.91 20.33
C ALA A 176 14.64 -13.88 21.11
N VAL A 177 13.45 -13.42 21.51
CA VAL A 177 12.44 -14.24 22.19
C VAL A 177 11.16 -14.33 21.38
N PRO A 178 10.31 -15.35 21.59
CA PRO A 178 9.06 -15.51 20.86
C PRO A 178 8.09 -14.34 21.10
N ILE A 179 7.48 -13.88 20.01
CA ILE A 179 6.37 -12.92 20.00
C ILE A 179 5.16 -13.54 19.25
N ALA A 180 4.11 -12.76 19.02
CA ALA A 180 2.91 -13.27 18.35
C ALA A 180 3.18 -13.73 16.91
N GLY A 181 2.32 -14.61 16.39
CA GLY A 181 2.40 -15.05 14.99
C GLY A 181 3.55 -16.00 14.66
N GLY A 182 4.23 -16.56 15.66
CA GLY A 182 5.39 -17.44 15.45
C GLY A 182 6.67 -16.71 15.06
N GLU A 183 6.71 -15.39 15.24
CA GLU A 183 7.88 -14.54 15.02
C GLU A 183 8.75 -14.49 16.29
N THR A 184 9.98 -13.99 16.15
CA THR A 184 10.86 -13.67 17.28
C THR A 184 11.32 -12.22 17.17
N ALA A 185 11.55 -11.57 18.31
CA ALA A 185 12.14 -10.24 18.36
C ALA A 185 13.15 -10.13 19.51
N GLY A 186 14.22 -9.40 19.28
CA GLY A 186 15.26 -9.09 20.26
C GLY A 186 15.63 -7.60 20.26
N PRO A 187 16.61 -7.19 21.08
CA PRO A 187 17.10 -5.81 21.10
C PRO A 187 17.45 -5.29 19.70
N GLY A 188 17.01 -4.07 19.40
CA GLY A 188 17.18 -3.42 18.11
C GLY A 188 16.07 -3.70 17.09
N ASP A 189 15.20 -4.71 17.30
CA ASP A 189 14.09 -4.98 16.39
C ASP A 189 13.03 -3.87 16.40
N VAL A 190 12.39 -3.65 15.26
CA VAL A 190 11.17 -2.81 15.16
C VAL A 190 9.94 -3.70 15.25
N VAL A 191 9.05 -3.39 16.19
CA VAL A 191 7.85 -4.17 16.50
C VAL A 191 6.60 -3.30 16.51
N VAL A 192 5.45 -3.94 16.34
CA VAL A 192 4.13 -3.30 16.32
C VAL A 192 3.17 -3.97 17.29
N THR A 193 2.47 -3.17 18.08
CA THR A 193 1.41 -3.64 18.99
C THR A 193 0.11 -3.88 18.22
N ARG A 194 -0.57 -5.00 18.48
CA ARG A 194 -1.79 -5.42 17.76
C ARG A 194 -3.08 -5.33 18.57
N ARG A 195 -2.98 -4.92 19.85
CA ARG A 195 -4.12 -4.80 20.75
C ARG A 195 -4.01 -3.55 21.61
N ASN A 196 -5.11 -2.80 21.74
CA ASN A 196 -5.14 -1.70 22.72
C ASN A 196 -5.08 -2.28 24.14
N ASP A 197 -4.19 -1.77 24.99
CA ASP A 197 -4.20 -2.04 26.43
C ASP A 197 -3.99 -0.73 27.19
N ARG A 198 -4.96 -0.37 28.04
CA ARG A 198 -4.95 0.90 28.77
C ARG A 198 -4.24 0.82 30.12
N THR A 199 -3.88 -0.38 30.53
CA THR A 199 -3.12 -0.66 31.76
C THR A 199 -1.63 -0.57 31.48
N LEU A 200 -1.20 -0.98 30.29
CA LEU A 200 0.15 -0.75 29.78
C LEU A 200 0.30 0.71 29.38
N ARG A 201 1.22 1.42 30.04
CA ARG A 201 1.40 2.85 29.86
C ARG A 201 2.86 3.20 29.68
N THR A 202 3.10 4.16 28.80
CA THR A 202 4.41 4.80 28.69
C THR A 202 4.76 5.55 29.97
N GLU A 203 6.02 5.92 30.13
CA GLU A 203 6.49 6.80 31.21
C GLU A 203 5.74 8.16 31.28
N HIS A 204 5.15 8.60 30.15
CA HIS A 204 4.32 9.80 30.07
C HIS A 204 2.83 9.54 30.37
N GLY A 205 2.48 8.32 30.80
CA GLY A 205 1.12 7.92 31.14
C GLY A 205 0.23 7.61 29.92
N GLU A 206 0.78 7.56 28.71
CA GLU A 206 0.01 7.24 27.50
C GLU A 206 -0.25 5.74 27.41
N PRO A 207 -1.50 5.32 27.16
CA PRO A 207 -1.80 3.90 27.03
C PRO A 207 -1.29 3.33 25.70
N VAL A 208 -0.90 2.06 25.71
CA VAL A 208 -0.54 1.29 24.51
C VAL A 208 -1.75 1.15 23.58
N ARG A 209 -1.55 1.44 22.29
CA ARG A 209 -2.57 1.36 21.25
C ARG A 209 -2.16 0.36 20.18
N ASN A 210 -3.16 -0.19 19.50
CA ASN A 210 -2.98 -0.99 18.30
C ASN A 210 -2.34 -0.14 17.19
N ARG A 211 -1.40 -0.73 16.46
CA ARG A 211 -0.59 -0.17 15.37
C ARG A 211 0.45 0.87 15.80
N GLU A 212 0.81 0.92 17.08
CA GLU A 212 1.96 1.72 17.48
C GLU A 212 3.25 0.97 17.16
N LEU A 213 4.20 1.68 16.55
CA LEU A 213 5.53 1.17 16.22
C LEU A 213 6.51 1.48 17.37
N TRP A 214 7.34 0.48 17.67
CA TRP A 214 8.29 0.53 18.76
C TRP A 214 9.62 -0.07 18.34
N ARG A 215 10.70 0.39 18.96
CA ARG A 215 12.00 -0.27 18.94
C ARG A 215 12.20 -1.04 20.23
N VAL A 216 12.70 -2.26 20.13
CA VAL A 216 13.05 -3.07 21.29
C VAL A 216 14.37 -2.56 21.85
N GLU A 217 14.36 -2.05 23.08
CA GLU A 217 15.58 -1.62 23.77
C GLU A 217 16.24 -2.80 24.47
N THR A 218 15.45 -3.52 25.26
CA THR A 218 15.92 -4.70 26.01
C THR A 218 14.84 -5.77 26.06
N VAL A 219 15.30 -7.01 26.23
CA VAL A 219 14.48 -8.16 26.58
C VAL A 219 15.08 -8.79 27.83
N ASP A 220 14.30 -8.83 28.90
CA ASP A 220 14.72 -9.41 30.17
C ASP A 220 14.61 -10.94 30.14
N ALA A 221 15.27 -11.61 31.10
CA ALA A 221 15.31 -13.07 31.16
C ALA A 221 13.93 -13.74 31.37
N ASP A 222 12.95 -13.00 31.86
CA ASP A 222 11.56 -13.45 32.01
C ASP A 222 10.70 -13.22 30.75
N GLY A 223 11.30 -12.67 29.68
CA GLY A 223 10.64 -12.36 28.42
C GLY A 223 9.93 -10.99 28.41
N THR A 224 10.14 -10.15 29.42
CA THR A 224 9.62 -8.79 29.46
C THR A 224 10.39 -7.90 28.48
N PHE A 225 9.65 -7.12 27.70
CA PHE A 225 10.22 -6.18 26.74
C PHE A 225 10.24 -4.77 27.31
N THR A 226 11.34 -4.05 27.13
CA THR A 226 11.36 -2.59 27.22
C THR A 226 11.35 -2.03 25.81
N LEU A 227 10.32 -1.26 25.48
CA LEU A 227 10.08 -0.73 24.14
C LEU A 227 10.13 0.79 24.15
N SER A 228 10.90 1.41 23.26
CA SER A 228 10.85 2.84 23.00
C SER A 228 9.99 3.12 21.77
N ARG A 229 9.26 4.24 21.73
CA ARG A 229 8.52 4.61 20.53
C ARG A 229 9.49 4.81 19.37
N GLU A 230 9.24 4.13 18.25
CA GLU A 230 10.04 4.30 17.02
C GLU A 230 9.95 5.75 16.50
N ARG A 231 8.82 6.41 16.78
CA ARG A 231 8.60 7.83 16.45
C ARG A 231 7.98 8.55 17.65
N GLY A 232 8.63 9.62 18.10
CA GLY A 232 8.19 10.42 19.23
C GLY A 232 8.95 10.10 20.52
N GLN A 233 8.27 10.23 21.66
CA GLN A 233 8.86 10.02 22.98
C GLN A 233 8.02 9.06 23.80
N GLY A 234 8.67 8.25 24.62
CA GLY A 234 8.03 7.37 25.58
C GLY A 234 8.55 5.95 25.49
N THR A 235 8.89 5.43 26.66
CA THR A 235 9.25 4.02 26.87
C THR A 235 8.10 3.30 27.57
N VAL A 236 7.85 2.05 27.20
CA VAL A 236 6.85 1.17 27.84
C VAL A 236 7.44 -0.20 28.12
N THR A 237 7.08 -0.77 29.27
CA THR A 237 7.38 -2.16 29.62
C THR A 237 6.21 -3.05 29.21
N ILE A 238 6.47 -4.02 28.34
CA ILE A 238 5.47 -4.96 27.82
C ILE A 238 5.75 -6.35 28.40
N PRO A 239 4.81 -6.92 29.17
CA PRO A 239 4.90 -8.28 29.69
C PRO A 239 5.01 -9.35 28.58
N ALA A 240 5.68 -10.45 28.89
CA ALA A 240 5.93 -11.56 27.96
C ALA A 240 4.64 -12.16 27.36
N ASP A 241 3.57 -12.26 28.16
CA ASP A 241 2.27 -12.78 27.73
C ASP A 241 1.58 -11.85 26.72
N TYR A 242 1.65 -10.54 26.93
CA TYR A 242 1.20 -9.58 25.93
C TYR A 242 2.06 -9.69 24.66
N ALA A 243 3.39 -9.79 24.80
CA ALA A 243 4.30 -9.89 23.65
C ALA A 243 4.00 -11.11 22.77
N GLN A 244 3.84 -12.28 23.38
CA GLN A 244 3.54 -13.54 22.69
C GLN A 244 2.15 -13.59 22.03
N GLN A 245 1.23 -12.70 22.41
CA GLN A 245 -0.14 -12.69 21.86
C GLN A 245 -0.39 -11.52 20.91
N HIS A 246 0.28 -10.39 21.14
CA HIS A 246 -0.12 -9.10 20.57
C HIS A 246 1.05 -8.25 20.05
N LEU A 247 2.30 -8.71 20.11
CA LEU A 247 3.44 -8.04 19.51
C LEU A 247 3.86 -8.77 18.23
N ARG A 248 4.05 -8.04 17.13
CA ARG A 248 4.47 -8.55 15.81
C ARG A 248 5.65 -7.72 15.31
N LEU A 249 6.41 -8.19 14.33
CA LEU A 249 7.39 -7.36 13.62
C LEU A 249 6.71 -6.17 12.93
N GLY A 250 7.41 -5.03 12.91
CA GLY A 250 6.86 -3.74 12.50
C GLY A 250 7.61 -3.03 11.38
N TYR A 251 8.52 -3.69 10.68
CA TYR A 251 9.31 -3.10 9.58
C TYR A 251 8.44 -2.72 8.37
N ALA A 252 7.47 -3.58 8.06
CA ALA A 252 6.48 -3.43 7.00
C ALA A 252 5.06 -3.48 7.57
N ALA A 253 4.12 -2.88 6.87
CA ALA A 253 2.71 -3.02 7.20
C ALA A 253 1.82 -2.85 5.97
N THR A 254 0.56 -3.26 6.09
CA THR A 254 -0.39 -3.05 5.00
C THR A 254 -0.63 -1.56 4.77
N ALA A 255 -1.14 -1.19 3.60
CA ALA A 255 -1.45 0.21 3.30
C ALA A 255 -2.38 0.86 4.37
N HIS A 256 -3.25 0.08 4.99
CA HIS A 256 -4.13 0.45 6.11
C HIS A 256 -3.42 0.58 7.47
N GLY A 257 -2.26 -0.06 7.62
CA GLY A 257 -1.44 -0.06 8.84
C GLY A 257 -0.64 1.22 9.03
N HIS A 258 -0.26 1.89 7.94
CA HIS A 258 0.62 3.07 7.93
C HIS A 258 -0.13 4.42 7.81
N GLN A 259 -1.37 4.51 8.27
CA GLN A 259 -2.15 5.74 8.09
C GLN A 259 -1.81 6.82 9.14
N GLY A 260 -1.33 7.97 8.68
CA GLY A 260 -1.10 9.17 9.48
C GLY A 260 0.37 9.58 9.64
N ASP A 261 1.31 8.67 9.36
CA ASP A 261 2.73 8.94 9.54
C ASP A 261 3.42 9.33 8.23
N THR A 262 4.17 10.43 8.28
CA THR A 262 5.06 10.85 7.18
C THR A 262 6.46 10.34 7.47
N VAL A 263 7.06 9.64 6.51
CA VAL A 263 8.44 9.12 6.60
C VAL A 263 9.36 9.83 5.63
N ASP A 264 10.67 9.60 5.74
CA ASP A 264 11.63 10.14 4.78
C ASP A 264 11.48 9.49 3.42
N VAL A 265 11.41 8.15 3.40
CA VAL A 265 11.39 7.32 2.19
C VAL A 265 10.33 6.23 2.32
N SER A 266 9.60 5.94 1.24
CA SER A 266 8.72 4.78 1.19
C SER A 266 9.11 3.80 0.08
N TYR A 267 8.88 2.52 0.36
CA TYR A 267 8.89 1.44 -0.61
C TYR A 267 7.53 0.76 -0.58
N THR A 268 6.87 0.72 -1.72
CA THR A 268 5.59 0.04 -1.88
C THR A 268 5.75 -1.13 -2.83
N LEU A 269 5.52 -2.33 -2.31
CA LEU A 269 5.42 -3.53 -3.13
C LEU A 269 4.09 -3.49 -3.91
N ILE A 270 4.20 -3.44 -5.22
CA ILE A 270 3.09 -3.43 -6.17
C ILE A 270 3.02 -4.81 -6.82
N THR A 271 1.91 -5.48 -6.59
CA THR A 271 1.56 -6.72 -7.29
C THR A 271 0.45 -6.42 -8.28
N PRO A 272 0.16 -7.35 -9.23
CA PRO A 272 -1.00 -7.23 -10.06
C PRO A 272 -2.27 -6.90 -9.22
N GLY A 273 -2.51 -7.56 -8.09
CA GLY A 273 -3.67 -7.34 -7.22
C GLY A 273 -3.86 -5.92 -6.67
N THR A 274 -2.82 -5.07 -6.74
CA THR A 274 -2.80 -3.75 -6.10
C THR A 274 -3.89 -2.83 -6.62
N SER A 275 -4.71 -2.33 -5.70
CA SER A 275 -5.75 -1.33 -6.01
C SER A 275 -5.21 0.09 -6.23
N HIS A 276 -6.00 0.91 -6.91
CA HIS A 276 -5.72 2.33 -7.17
C HIS A 276 -5.41 3.10 -5.89
N ARG A 277 -6.21 2.87 -4.85
CA ARG A 277 -6.05 3.53 -3.55
C ARG A 277 -4.80 3.06 -2.83
N ALA A 278 -4.46 1.78 -2.92
CA ALA A 278 -3.23 1.25 -2.35
C ALA A 278 -1.99 1.83 -3.04
N LEU A 279 -2.01 1.91 -4.38
CA LEU A 279 -0.96 2.57 -5.16
C LEU A 279 -0.83 4.05 -4.79
N TYR A 280 -1.92 4.81 -4.82
CA TYR A 280 -1.93 6.24 -4.44
C TYR A 280 -1.40 6.45 -3.02
N VAL A 281 -1.85 5.63 -2.06
CA VAL A 281 -1.41 5.75 -0.68
C VAL A 281 0.07 5.38 -0.53
N GLY A 282 0.54 4.31 -1.15
CA GLY A 282 1.94 3.90 -1.12
C GLY A 282 2.88 4.94 -1.73
N ALA A 283 2.47 5.53 -2.85
CA ALA A 283 3.19 6.58 -3.58
C ALA A 283 3.23 7.93 -2.85
N THR A 284 2.67 8.04 -1.64
CA THR A 284 2.57 9.29 -0.88
C THR A 284 2.98 9.19 0.60
N ARG A 285 3.60 8.08 1.01
CA ARG A 285 4.06 7.87 2.39
C ARG A 285 5.37 8.61 2.70
N GLY A 286 6.30 8.65 1.75
CA GLY A 286 7.58 9.32 1.87
C GLY A 286 7.51 10.80 1.49
N ARG A 287 8.19 11.64 2.27
CA ARG A 287 8.35 13.07 1.95
C ARG A 287 9.45 13.33 0.91
N THR A 288 10.48 12.49 0.87
CA THR A 288 11.66 12.70 0.00
C THR A 288 11.65 11.79 -1.21
N ALA A 289 11.17 10.57 -1.05
CA ALA A 289 11.19 9.56 -2.09
C ALA A 289 10.09 8.53 -1.86
N ASN A 290 9.34 8.21 -2.91
CA ASN A 290 8.39 7.10 -2.91
C ASN A 290 8.78 6.14 -4.05
N HIS A 291 9.13 4.91 -3.69
CA HIS A 291 9.58 3.89 -4.62
C HIS A 291 8.50 2.81 -4.82
N LEU A 292 8.21 2.50 -6.07
CA LEU A 292 7.25 1.49 -6.50
C LEU A 292 8.02 0.24 -6.95
N ALA A 293 8.01 -0.78 -6.11
CA ALA A 293 8.60 -2.09 -6.34
C ALA A 293 7.57 -2.98 -7.06
N VAL A 294 7.60 -3.01 -8.39
CA VAL A 294 6.60 -3.69 -9.23
C VAL A 294 7.04 -5.13 -9.48
N VAL A 295 6.27 -6.06 -8.93
CA VAL A 295 6.49 -7.50 -9.07
C VAL A 295 6.07 -7.95 -10.47
N THR A 296 6.99 -8.53 -11.22
CA THR A 296 6.77 -9.03 -12.57
C THR A 296 7.76 -10.17 -12.90
N ASP A 297 7.31 -11.15 -13.69
CA ASP A 297 8.18 -12.20 -14.21
C ASP A 297 9.06 -11.71 -15.39
N GLU A 298 8.69 -10.57 -15.98
CA GLU A 298 9.42 -9.88 -17.04
C GLU A 298 9.88 -8.51 -16.49
N PRO A 299 11.13 -8.41 -15.98
CA PRO A 299 11.60 -7.25 -15.23
C PRO A 299 11.99 -6.08 -16.14
N ASP A 300 11.03 -5.59 -16.92
CA ASP A 300 11.17 -4.43 -17.79
C ASP A 300 10.17 -3.32 -17.46
N LEU A 301 10.47 -2.10 -17.92
CA LEU A 301 9.67 -0.91 -17.61
C LEU A 301 8.32 -0.88 -18.33
N ALA A 302 8.18 -1.54 -19.49
CA ALA A 302 6.91 -1.59 -20.21
C ALA A 302 5.91 -2.47 -19.46
N THR A 303 6.33 -3.66 -19.03
CA THR A 303 5.51 -4.56 -18.22
C THR A 303 5.14 -3.92 -16.88
N ALA A 304 6.08 -3.24 -16.22
CA ALA A 304 5.78 -2.50 -14.99
C ALA A 304 4.74 -1.38 -15.21
N ARG A 305 4.79 -0.69 -16.36
CA ARG A 305 3.80 0.33 -16.71
C ARG A 305 2.41 -0.29 -16.84
N ASP A 306 2.27 -1.43 -17.51
CA ASP A 306 0.97 -2.08 -17.66
C ASP A 306 0.36 -2.49 -16.31
N ILE A 307 1.18 -3.01 -15.39
CA ILE A 307 0.74 -3.35 -14.03
C ILE A 307 0.27 -2.10 -13.27
N LEU A 308 1.00 -0.99 -13.38
CA LEU A 308 0.65 0.27 -12.74
C LEU A 308 -0.60 0.93 -13.36
N GLU A 309 -0.74 0.90 -14.69
CA GLU A 309 -1.94 1.36 -15.39
C GLU A 309 -3.17 0.52 -14.97
N TYR A 310 -3.01 -0.81 -14.85
CA TYR A 310 -4.03 -1.69 -14.30
C TYR A 310 -4.41 -1.32 -12.87
N ALA A 311 -3.42 -1.08 -12.01
CA ALA A 311 -3.65 -0.71 -10.62
C ALA A 311 -4.45 0.60 -10.53
N LEU A 312 -4.15 1.59 -11.39
CA LEU A 312 -4.86 2.87 -11.43
C LEU A 312 -6.36 2.75 -11.75
N VAL A 313 -6.78 1.75 -12.52
CA VAL A 313 -8.20 1.55 -12.86
C VAL A 313 -8.91 0.59 -11.90
N THR A 314 -8.18 -0.14 -11.08
CA THR A 314 -8.73 -1.14 -10.17
C THR A 314 -9.07 -0.52 -8.81
N ASP A 315 -10.32 -0.09 -8.61
CA ASP A 315 -10.83 0.29 -7.28
C ASP A 315 -11.70 -0.84 -6.70
N SER A 316 -11.40 -1.24 -5.46
CA SER A 316 -12.14 -2.26 -4.69
C SER A 316 -13.02 -1.63 -3.60
N ALA A 317 -13.15 -0.30 -3.61
CA ALA A 317 -13.92 0.45 -2.63
C ALA A 317 -15.40 0.06 -2.59
N ASP A 318 -15.96 0.11 -1.39
CA ASP A 318 -17.41 -0.03 -1.21
C ASP A 318 -18.12 1.19 -1.81
N VAL A 319 -19.13 0.91 -2.63
CA VAL A 319 -20.00 1.92 -3.21
C VAL A 319 -21.31 1.96 -2.41
N PRO A 320 -21.68 3.09 -1.78
CA PRO A 320 -22.92 3.20 -1.05
C PRO A 320 -24.14 2.96 -1.94
N ALA A 321 -25.20 2.36 -1.40
CA ALA A 321 -26.43 2.06 -2.16
C ALA A 321 -27.05 3.31 -2.84
N ILE A 322 -26.88 4.49 -2.24
CA ILE A 322 -27.35 5.76 -2.81
C ILE A 322 -26.58 6.15 -4.09
N ALA A 323 -25.28 5.86 -4.15
CA ALA A 323 -24.45 6.08 -5.34
C ALA A 323 -24.82 5.07 -6.43
N VAL A 324 -24.95 3.78 -6.08
CA VAL A 324 -25.44 2.75 -7.01
C VAL A 324 -26.80 3.13 -7.61
N ARG A 325 -27.75 3.58 -6.77
CA ARG A 325 -29.07 4.01 -7.25
C ARG A 325 -28.97 5.18 -8.22
N ARG A 326 -28.15 6.19 -7.89
CA ARG A 326 -27.92 7.35 -8.78
C ARG A 326 -27.32 6.92 -10.11
N ASP A 327 -26.34 6.02 -10.09
CA ASP A 327 -25.69 5.54 -11.31
C ASP A 327 -26.67 4.73 -12.17
N LEU A 328 -27.51 3.88 -11.57
CA LEU A 328 -28.58 3.17 -12.27
C LEU A 328 -29.65 4.12 -12.85
N GLU A 329 -30.02 5.16 -12.10
CA GLU A 329 -30.94 6.21 -12.59
C GLU A 329 -30.34 7.02 -13.75
N ALA A 330 -29.02 7.23 -13.75
CA ALA A 330 -28.29 7.87 -14.84
C ALA A 330 -28.14 6.94 -16.05
N GLN A 331 -27.79 5.66 -15.85
CA GLN A 331 -27.70 4.65 -16.92
C GLN A 331 -29.04 4.35 -17.58
N GLY A 332 -30.14 4.42 -16.83
CA GLY A 332 -31.50 4.38 -17.38
C GLY A 332 -31.86 5.60 -18.25
N ARG A 333 -31.03 6.65 -18.26
CA ARG A 333 -31.19 7.88 -19.05
C ARG A 333 -30.11 8.07 -20.11
N GLU A 334 -28.93 7.47 -19.96
CA GLU A 334 -27.82 7.52 -20.90
C GLU A 334 -27.24 6.11 -21.09
N ILE A 335 -27.50 5.51 -22.25
CA ILE A 335 -26.58 4.54 -22.83
C ILE A 335 -25.31 5.35 -23.08
N GLN A 336 -24.21 5.10 -22.34
CA GLN A 336 -22.93 5.71 -22.67
C GLN A 336 -22.66 5.44 -24.15
N PRO A 337 -22.52 6.48 -25.01
CA PRO A 337 -22.12 6.24 -26.37
C PRO A 337 -20.77 5.51 -26.30
N GLU A 338 -20.64 4.40 -27.02
CA GLU A 338 -19.33 3.78 -27.18
C GLU A 338 -18.35 4.87 -27.67
N PRO A 339 -17.11 4.90 -27.14
CA PRO A 339 -16.13 5.86 -27.58
C PRO A 339 -16.07 5.86 -29.11
N THR A 340 -16.31 7.02 -29.72
CA THR A 340 -16.28 7.13 -31.18
C THR A 340 -14.86 7.10 -31.73
N ASP A 341 -13.85 7.36 -30.88
CA ASP A 341 -12.46 7.26 -31.26
C ASP A 341 -11.92 5.83 -30.99
N PRO A 342 -11.12 5.27 -31.93
CA PRO A 342 -10.62 3.90 -31.82
C PRO A 342 -9.80 3.63 -30.56
N LEU A 343 -9.02 4.60 -30.09
CA LEU A 343 -8.18 4.43 -28.90
C LEU A 343 -9.02 4.32 -27.63
N GLY A 344 -10.01 5.20 -27.46
CA GLY A 344 -10.95 5.12 -26.35
C GLY A 344 -11.74 3.81 -26.32
N ALA A 345 -12.10 3.26 -27.49
CA ALA A 345 -12.76 1.96 -27.59
C ALA A 345 -11.83 0.81 -27.17
N ALA A 346 -10.56 0.85 -27.58
CA ALA A 346 -9.57 -0.12 -27.18
C ALA A 346 -9.23 -0.04 -25.67
N GLU A 347 -9.12 1.16 -25.10
CA GLU A 347 -8.94 1.36 -23.65
C GLU A 347 -10.13 0.81 -22.84
N LEU A 348 -11.36 0.98 -23.35
CA LEU A 348 -12.55 0.40 -22.75
C LEU A 348 -12.57 -1.14 -22.86
N ALA A 349 -12.16 -1.70 -24.00
CA ALA A 349 -12.05 -3.14 -24.20
C ALA A 349 -11.04 -3.78 -23.23
N VAL A 350 -9.88 -3.13 -23.05
CA VAL A 350 -8.88 -3.52 -22.04
C VAL A 350 -9.51 -3.49 -20.65
N THR A 351 -10.20 -2.40 -20.29
CA THR A 351 -10.87 -2.28 -18.98
C THR A 351 -11.89 -3.40 -18.76
N ARG A 352 -12.70 -3.75 -19.77
CA ARG A 352 -13.68 -4.85 -19.69
C ARG A 352 -13.01 -6.22 -19.50
N ALA A 353 -11.96 -6.51 -20.26
CA ALA A 353 -11.18 -7.75 -20.13
C ALA A 353 -10.52 -7.86 -18.75
N MET A 354 -9.98 -6.74 -18.24
CA MET A 354 -9.41 -6.63 -16.90
C MET A 354 -10.43 -6.93 -15.78
N VAL A 355 -11.65 -6.37 -15.87
CA VAL A 355 -12.74 -6.63 -14.90
C VAL A 355 -13.13 -8.10 -14.89
N ALA A 356 -13.22 -8.73 -16.07
CA ALA A 356 -13.53 -10.15 -16.19
C ALA A 356 -12.43 -11.05 -15.60
N ALA A 357 -11.17 -10.61 -15.68
CA ALA A 357 -10.02 -11.33 -15.13
C ALA A 357 -9.86 -11.22 -13.60
N ARG A 358 -10.54 -10.27 -12.95
CA ARG A 358 -10.35 -9.96 -11.52
C ARG A 358 -10.52 -11.16 -10.56
N PRO A 359 -11.53 -12.03 -10.70
CA PRO A 359 -11.67 -13.20 -9.82
C PRO A 359 -10.48 -14.16 -9.92
N TYR A 360 -10.00 -14.39 -11.14
CA TYR A 360 -8.86 -15.28 -11.41
C TYR A 360 -7.56 -14.72 -10.88
N LYS A 361 -7.38 -13.40 -11.01
CA LYS A 361 -6.22 -12.68 -10.50
C LYS A 361 -6.04 -12.81 -8.99
N GLN A 362 -7.12 -12.73 -8.22
CA GLN A 362 -7.07 -12.93 -6.76
C GLN A 362 -6.63 -14.34 -6.37
N VAL A 363 -7.03 -15.35 -7.16
CA VAL A 363 -6.63 -16.75 -6.93
C VAL A 363 -5.15 -16.96 -7.27
N VAL A 364 -4.69 -16.40 -8.40
CA VAL A 364 -3.28 -16.46 -8.80
C VAL A 364 -2.39 -15.73 -7.78
N ASP A 365 -2.75 -14.51 -7.36
CA ASP A 365 -1.97 -13.74 -6.38
C ASP A 365 -1.84 -14.48 -5.05
N ALA A 366 -2.91 -15.15 -4.59
CA ALA A 366 -2.88 -15.98 -3.38
C ALA A 366 -1.98 -17.22 -3.54
N ALA A 367 -2.08 -17.92 -4.67
CA ALA A 367 -1.26 -19.09 -4.94
C ALA A 367 0.23 -18.73 -5.10
N GLN A 368 0.53 -17.57 -5.68
CA GLN A 368 1.89 -17.05 -5.80
C GLN A 368 2.50 -16.70 -4.43
N ALA A 369 1.71 -16.11 -3.53
CA ALA A 369 2.15 -15.85 -2.16
C ALA A 369 2.46 -17.15 -1.39
N ASP A 370 1.59 -18.17 -1.51
CA ASP A 370 1.82 -19.49 -0.92
C ASP A 370 3.09 -20.15 -1.45
N LEU A 371 3.33 -20.06 -2.76
CA LEU A 371 4.53 -20.57 -3.41
C LEU A 371 5.80 -19.88 -2.90
N ALA A 372 5.77 -18.54 -2.80
CA ALA A 372 6.89 -17.77 -2.29
C ALA A 372 7.21 -18.09 -0.82
N ASP A 373 6.17 -18.26 0.02
CA ASP A 373 6.36 -18.59 1.44
C ASP A 373 6.93 -20.01 1.62
N ALA A 374 6.45 -20.98 0.82
CA ALA A 374 7.00 -22.34 0.80
C ALA A 374 8.46 -22.37 0.32
N ARG A 375 8.79 -21.61 -0.73
CA ARG A 375 10.17 -21.52 -1.26
C ARG A 375 11.11 -20.85 -0.26
N SER A 376 10.68 -19.75 0.35
CA SER A 376 11.43 -19.06 1.40
C SER A 376 11.67 -19.96 2.62
N GLY A 377 10.66 -20.76 3.00
CA GLY A 377 10.78 -21.76 4.05
C GLY A 377 11.83 -22.83 3.74
N LEU A 378 11.84 -23.34 2.51
CA LEU A 378 12.84 -24.31 2.06
C LEU A 378 14.26 -23.70 2.05
N TYR A 379 14.42 -22.53 1.44
CA TYR A 379 15.70 -21.83 1.38
C TYR A 379 16.32 -21.63 2.77
N ARG A 380 15.50 -21.23 3.75
CA ARG A 380 15.93 -21.05 5.15
C ARG A 380 16.44 -22.35 5.77
N LEU A 381 15.71 -23.45 5.60
CA LEU A 381 16.11 -24.76 6.12
C LEU A 381 17.39 -25.27 5.45
N GLU A 382 17.58 -24.98 4.16
CA GLU A 382 18.80 -25.33 3.43
C GLU A 382 20.01 -24.52 3.93
N ARG A 383 19.82 -23.22 4.22
CA ARG A 383 20.82 -22.36 4.85
C ARG A 383 21.18 -22.84 6.27
N GLN A 384 20.18 -23.09 7.13
CA GLN A 384 20.40 -23.66 8.47
C GLN A 384 21.14 -25.00 8.42
N ARG A 385 20.84 -25.84 7.41
CA ARG A 385 21.54 -27.12 7.22
C ARG A 385 23.01 -26.93 6.81
N ALA A 386 23.32 -25.91 6.02
CA ALA A 386 24.69 -25.59 5.62
C ALA A 386 25.54 -25.28 6.85
N ASP A 387 25.00 -24.47 7.76
CA ASP A 387 25.67 -24.00 8.99
C ASP A 387 25.60 -25.01 10.15
N ALA A 388 24.76 -26.04 10.06
CA ALA A 388 24.58 -27.04 11.11
C ALA A 388 25.70 -28.10 11.15
N GLY A 389 26.09 -28.49 12.37
CA GLY A 389 26.91 -29.67 12.64
C GLY A 389 26.19 -31.01 12.36
N PRO A 390 26.88 -32.17 12.46
CA PRO A 390 26.36 -33.47 12.01
C PRO A 390 24.99 -33.88 12.60
N ILE A 391 24.78 -33.62 13.89
CA ILE A 391 23.52 -33.93 14.59
C ILE A 391 22.41 -32.96 14.17
N GLY A 392 22.74 -31.69 13.93
CA GLY A 392 21.77 -30.69 13.44
C GLY A 392 21.28 -31.03 12.03
N ARG A 393 22.17 -31.49 11.15
CA ARG A 393 21.80 -31.94 9.80
C ARG A 393 20.85 -33.15 9.81
N LEU A 394 21.01 -34.06 10.77
CA LEU A 394 20.10 -35.19 10.97
C LEU A 394 18.70 -34.74 11.42
N ARG A 395 18.62 -33.74 12.30
CA ARG A 395 17.32 -33.18 12.76
C ARG A 395 16.58 -32.41 11.68
N LEU A 396 17.29 -31.67 10.83
CA LEU A 396 16.71 -30.88 9.74
C LEU A 396 16.26 -31.74 8.55
N ARG A 397 16.61 -33.03 8.50
CA ARG A 397 16.37 -33.89 7.33
C ARG A 397 14.88 -34.04 7.02
N ASP A 398 14.08 -34.32 8.05
CA ASP A 398 12.64 -34.56 7.86
C ASP A 398 11.91 -33.23 7.61
N GLN A 399 12.32 -32.14 8.28
CA GLN A 399 11.82 -30.79 8.02
C GLN A 399 12.09 -30.32 6.58
N LEU A 400 13.27 -30.63 6.03
CA LEU A 400 13.59 -30.33 4.63
C LEU A 400 12.77 -31.17 3.65
N ALA A 401 12.45 -32.42 3.98
CA ALA A 401 11.59 -33.25 3.15
C ALA A 401 10.16 -32.66 3.12
N ASP A 402 9.63 -32.28 4.29
CA ASP A 402 8.30 -31.66 4.42
C ASP A 402 8.24 -30.30 3.70
N ALA A 403 9.30 -29.49 3.80
CA ALA A 403 9.38 -28.19 3.12
C ALA A 403 9.45 -28.34 1.60
N ARG A 404 10.19 -29.33 1.08
CA ARG A 404 10.23 -29.64 -0.36
C ARG A 404 8.86 -30.09 -0.88
N GLN A 405 8.19 -30.95 -0.12
CA GLN A 405 6.84 -31.39 -0.47
C GLN A 405 5.83 -30.23 -0.44
N SER A 406 5.95 -29.34 0.56
CA SER A 406 5.11 -28.14 0.66
C SER A 406 5.34 -27.19 -0.52
N LEU A 407 6.60 -27.04 -0.96
CA LEU A 407 6.95 -26.26 -2.15
C LEU A 407 6.34 -26.87 -3.41
N GLU A 408 6.44 -28.18 -3.59
CA GLU A 408 5.86 -28.89 -4.73
C GLU A 408 4.33 -28.71 -4.79
N GLN A 409 3.64 -28.87 -3.65
CA GLN A 409 2.19 -28.64 -3.55
C GLN A 409 1.79 -27.18 -3.77
N ALA A 410 2.62 -26.23 -3.36
CA ALA A 410 2.38 -24.82 -3.62
C ALA A 410 2.58 -24.49 -5.11
N GLN A 411 3.58 -25.11 -5.75
CA GLN A 411 3.83 -24.98 -7.19
C GLN A 411 2.66 -25.54 -8.00
N GLU A 412 2.17 -26.74 -7.67
CA GLU A 412 1.00 -27.34 -8.34
C GLU A 412 -0.25 -26.44 -8.23
N ARG A 413 -0.50 -25.85 -7.05
CA ARG A 413 -1.62 -24.92 -6.84
C ARG A 413 -1.46 -23.64 -7.65
N TYR A 414 -0.25 -23.11 -7.76
CA TYR A 414 0.05 -21.97 -8.60
C TYR A 414 -0.17 -22.28 -10.09
N ASP A 415 0.37 -23.40 -10.57
CA ASP A 415 0.24 -23.82 -11.97
C ASP A 415 -1.23 -23.99 -12.38
N LEU A 416 -2.05 -24.64 -11.53
CA LEU A 416 -3.49 -24.77 -11.73
C LEU A 416 -4.21 -23.41 -11.74
N ALA A 417 -3.86 -22.50 -10.83
CA ALA A 417 -4.45 -21.17 -10.79
C ALA A 417 -4.14 -20.36 -12.06
N VAL A 418 -2.92 -20.49 -12.58
CA VAL A 418 -2.49 -19.86 -13.83
C VAL A 418 -3.21 -20.47 -15.04
N GLU A 419 -3.39 -21.79 -15.07
CA GLU A 419 -4.13 -22.49 -16.13
C GLU A 419 -5.60 -22.03 -16.18
N ASP A 420 -6.28 -21.99 -15.03
CA ASP A 420 -7.66 -21.53 -14.91
C ASP A 420 -7.82 -20.05 -15.32
N ALA A 421 -6.79 -19.23 -15.10
CA ALA A 421 -6.74 -17.83 -15.52
C ALA A 421 -6.47 -17.65 -17.03
N GLY A 422 -6.03 -18.69 -17.73
CA GLY A 422 -5.56 -18.66 -19.13
C GLY A 422 -6.50 -17.96 -20.12
N PRO A 423 -7.80 -18.28 -20.17
CA PRO A 423 -8.75 -17.64 -21.08
C PRO A 423 -8.88 -16.12 -20.84
N SER A 424 -8.92 -15.72 -19.57
CA SER A 424 -9.01 -14.31 -19.18
C SER A 424 -7.71 -13.56 -19.49
N ARG A 425 -6.55 -14.22 -19.31
CA ARG A 425 -5.23 -13.69 -19.67
C ARG A 425 -5.08 -13.50 -21.18
N ALA A 426 -5.58 -14.44 -21.99
CA ALA A 426 -5.55 -14.35 -23.44
C ALA A 426 -6.39 -13.16 -23.96
N LEU A 427 -7.63 -13.02 -23.46
CA LEU A 427 -8.50 -11.89 -23.80
C LEU A 427 -7.90 -10.54 -23.40
N LEU A 428 -7.25 -10.49 -22.23
CA LEU A 428 -6.55 -9.30 -21.77
C LEU A 428 -5.35 -8.97 -22.68
N GLY A 429 -4.55 -9.97 -23.05
CA GLY A 429 -3.41 -9.81 -23.95
C GLY A 429 -3.81 -9.33 -25.35
N GLU A 430 -4.92 -9.84 -25.90
CA GLU A 430 -5.46 -9.39 -27.18
C GLU A 430 -5.94 -7.93 -27.12
N ALA A 431 -6.66 -7.57 -26.06
CA ALA A 431 -7.11 -6.19 -25.86
C ALA A 431 -5.93 -5.21 -25.68
N ILE A 432 -4.91 -5.60 -24.91
CA ILE A 432 -3.69 -4.81 -24.71
C ILE A 432 -2.94 -4.65 -26.04
N GLY A 433 -2.72 -5.74 -26.77
CA GLY A 433 -2.03 -5.69 -28.06
C GLY A 433 -2.75 -4.78 -29.07
N HIS A 434 -4.09 -4.79 -29.07
CA HIS A 434 -4.87 -3.88 -29.91
C HIS A 434 -4.72 -2.41 -29.49
N ARG A 435 -4.79 -2.12 -28.19
CA ARG A 435 -4.56 -0.77 -27.64
C ARG A 435 -3.16 -0.25 -27.99
N ASP A 436 -2.14 -1.10 -27.84
CA ASP A 436 -0.74 -0.70 -28.02
C ASP A 436 -0.39 -0.43 -29.49
N ALA A 437 -1.00 -1.18 -30.41
CA ALA A 437 -0.94 -0.88 -31.83
C ALA A 437 -1.50 0.53 -32.12
N LEU A 438 -2.66 0.88 -31.55
CA LEU A 438 -3.28 2.20 -31.72
C LEU A 438 -2.50 3.34 -31.05
N ARG A 439 -1.91 3.10 -29.87
CA ARG A 439 -1.01 4.09 -29.22
C ARG A 439 0.22 4.35 -30.08
N SER A 440 0.83 3.29 -30.61
CA SER A 440 2.00 3.39 -31.49
C SER A 440 1.68 4.21 -32.75
N GLU A 441 0.51 4.00 -33.36
CA GLU A 441 0.06 4.80 -34.50
C GLU A 441 -0.13 6.28 -34.14
N GLN A 442 -0.73 6.60 -32.99
CA GLN A 442 -0.88 7.98 -32.53
C GLN A 442 0.48 8.65 -32.24
N ASP A 443 1.43 7.94 -31.65
CA ASP A 443 2.76 8.49 -31.35
C ASP A 443 3.58 8.73 -32.62
N ILE A 444 3.48 7.85 -33.61
CA ILE A 444 4.06 8.06 -34.94
C ILE A 444 3.44 9.31 -35.59
N GLU A 445 2.11 9.45 -35.54
CA GLU A 445 1.41 10.59 -36.12
C GLU A 445 1.76 11.91 -35.40
N ARG A 446 1.85 11.92 -34.07
CA ARG A 446 2.32 13.08 -33.30
C ARG A 446 3.76 13.44 -33.64
N THR A 447 4.63 12.45 -33.81
CA THR A 447 6.03 12.66 -34.20
C THR A 447 6.10 13.26 -35.61
N ARG A 448 5.29 12.75 -36.53
CA ARG A 448 5.17 13.28 -37.90
C ARG A 448 4.66 14.73 -37.91
N GLN A 449 3.62 15.04 -37.14
CA GLN A 449 3.10 16.40 -36.99
C GLN A 449 4.13 17.37 -36.39
N ARG A 450 4.94 16.92 -35.43
CA ARG A 450 6.06 17.69 -34.87
C ARG A 450 7.14 17.95 -35.91
N LEU A 451 7.51 16.95 -36.71
CA LEU A 451 8.47 17.09 -37.80
C LEU A 451 7.96 18.03 -38.89
N ASP A 452 6.68 17.94 -39.26
CA ASP A 452 6.05 18.84 -40.23
C ASP A 452 5.95 20.28 -39.71
N ALA A 453 5.64 20.46 -38.41
CA ALA A 453 5.65 21.76 -37.77
C ALA A 453 7.07 22.37 -37.76
N PHE A 454 8.08 21.57 -37.40
CA PHE A 454 9.48 21.98 -37.44
C PHE A 454 9.95 22.33 -38.86
N ALA A 455 9.54 21.55 -39.87
CA ALA A 455 9.85 21.82 -41.27
C ALA A 455 9.20 23.13 -41.76
N ARG A 456 7.96 23.42 -41.36
CA ARG A 456 7.29 24.71 -41.68
C ARG A 456 7.95 25.89 -40.97
N GLU A 457 8.45 25.70 -39.75
CA GLU A 457 9.16 26.72 -39.00
C GLU A 457 10.56 27.00 -39.56
N ALA A 458 11.24 25.97 -40.08
CA ALA A 458 12.51 26.09 -40.79
C ALA A 458 12.38 26.83 -42.13
N VAL A 459 11.27 26.63 -42.87
CA VAL A 459 10.99 27.33 -44.14
C VAL A 459 10.63 28.81 -43.93
N ASN A 460 10.11 29.19 -42.76
CA ASN A 460 9.73 30.57 -42.42
C ASN A 460 10.83 31.38 -41.71
N ARG A 461 12.07 30.87 -41.59
CA ARG A 461 13.20 31.69 -41.15
C ARG A 461 13.70 32.57 -42.31
N PRO A 462 13.65 33.91 -42.22
CA PRO A 462 14.34 34.76 -43.19
C PRO A 462 15.84 34.44 -43.12
N GLY A 463 16.45 34.19 -44.28
CA GLY A 463 17.88 33.87 -44.38
C GLY A 463 18.76 34.98 -43.78
N PRO A 464 19.98 34.65 -43.33
CA PRO A 464 20.87 35.65 -42.74
C PRO A 464 21.20 36.73 -43.78
N ASP A 465 20.89 37.97 -43.42
CA ASP A 465 21.23 39.16 -44.17
C ASP A 465 22.75 39.32 -44.15
N LEU A 466 23.43 38.77 -45.16
CA LEU A 466 24.85 38.96 -45.40
C LEU A 466 25.06 40.38 -45.98
N GLY A 467 24.92 41.37 -45.10
CA GLY A 467 25.33 42.75 -45.37
C GLY A 467 26.85 42.85 -45.46
N ILE A 468 27.38 42.74 -46.67
CA ILE A 468 28.76 43.11 -47.00
C ILE A 468 28.81 44.65 -47.05
N GLY A 469 29.32 45.27 -45.98
CA GLY A 469 29.69 46.69 -45.97
C GLY A 469 31.09 46.88 -46.56
N LEU A 470 31.15 47.74 -47.58
CA LEU A 470 32.37 48.31 -48.18
C LEU A 470 33.06 49.31 -47.23
#